data_AF-A0A958NZS0-F1
#
_entry.id   AF-A0A958NZS0-F1
#
_cell.length_a   1.000
_cell.length_b   1.000
_cell.length_c   1.000
_cell.angle_alpha   90.00
_cell.angle_beta   90.00
_cell.angle_gamma   90.00
#
_symmetry.space_group_name_H-M   'P 1'
#
loop_
_entity.id
_entity.type
_entity.pdbx_description
1 polymer ?
#
loop_
_entity_poly.entity_id
_entity_poly.type
_entity_poly.pdbx_seq_one_letter_code
_entity_poly.pdbx_strand_id
1 'polypeptide(L)'
;IPIDSQKIHGYFFVGRGGIGFHLGTVFLDTLAESIERELALQGIDVHCQKPFLVQTDKFHFQEWAETVENFTVFEQSEREEIALTFVPTKDRIPNLIDSNANPDMAIVQIHHISTENPLDFNSYLHFKKNGKFFLYIKEGNKMLPRQKEKLQKRSKNTDLHINKEDFEKFKKHVATAIIQDLIKAIKSSKEKKSA
;
A
#
# COMPACT_ATOMS: atom_id res chain seq x y z
N ILE A 1 1.12 7.57 -3.64
CA ILE A 1 1.42 7.37 -5.07
C ILE A 1 2.33 6.17 -5.20
N PRO A 2 1.88 5.04 -5.76
CA PRO A 2 2.72 3.86 -5.94
C PRO A 2 3.73 4.09 -7.07
N ILE A 3 4.97 3.66 -6.86
CA ILE A 3 6.03 3.65 -7.88
C ILE A 3 6.54 2.23 -8.03
N ASP A 4 6.63 1.77 -9.27
CA ASP A 4 7.25 0.50 -9.63
C ASP A 4 8.20 0.72 -10.81
N SER A 5 9.43 0.23 -10.68
CA SER A 5 10.46 0.27 -11.73
C SER A 5 11.45 -0.86 -11.51
N GLN A 6 12.45 -0.96 -12.39
CA GLN A 6 13.53 -1.95 -12.19
C GLN A 6 14.47 -1.59 -11.03
N LYS A 7 14.60 -0.30 -10.69
CA LYS A 7 15.58 0.19 -9.71
C LYS A 7 14.96 0.54 -8.36
N ILE A 8 13.75 1.10 -8.39
CA ILE A 8 13.03 1.58 -7.21
C ILE A 8 11.58 1.13 -7.26
N HIS A 9 11.07 0.68 -6.11
CA HIS A 9 9.66 0.37 -5.93
C HIS A 9 9.25 0.74 -4.50
N GLY A 10 8.08 1.33 -4.37
CA GLY A 10 7.63 1.90 -3.10
C GLY A 10 6.46 2.85 -3.25
N TYR A 11 6.25 3.68 -2.24
CA TYR A 11 5.16 4.64 -2.20
C TYR A 11 5.68 6.03 -1.85
N PHE A 12 5.33 7.02 -2.67
CA PHE A 12 5.34 8.40 -2.22
C PHE A 12 4.09 8.66 -1.39
N PHE A 13 4.27 8.97 -0.11
CA PHE A 13 3.21 9.44 0.78
C PHE A 13 3.20 10.95 0.78
N VAL A 14 2.00 11.50 0.61
CA VAL A 14 1.75 12.95 0.69
C VAL A 14 0.91 13.20 1.93
N GLY A 15 1.48 13.94 2.87
CA GLY A 15 0.78 14.50 4.02
C GLY A 15 0.43 15.96 3.75
N ARG A 16 -0.69 16.42 4.32
CA ARG A 16 -1.02 17.84 4.34
C ARG A 16 -1.51 18.26 5.73
N GLY A 17 -0.98 19.38 6.22
CA GLY A 17 -1.45 20.11 7.39
C GLY A 17 -2.31 21.33 7.01
N GLY A 18 -3.20 21.76 7.91
CA GLY A 18 -4.05 22.95 7.73
C GLY A 18 -5.56 22.67 7.58
N ILE A 19 -6.37 23.71 7.78
CA ILE A 19 -7.84 23.65 7.73
C ILE A 19 -8.32 23.89 6.29
N GLY A 20 -9.23 23.04 5.79
CA GLY A 20 -10.10 23.39 4.65
C GLY A 20 -9.64 22.97 3.25
N PHE A 21 -8.62 22.11 3.10
CA PHE A 21 -8.21 21.61 1.80
C PHE A 21 -8.19 20.09 1.74
N HIS A 22 -8.78 19.56 0.68
CA HIS A 22 -8.72 18.15 0.34
C HIS A 22 -7.65 17.95 -0.72
N LEU A 23 -6.74 16.99 -0.51
CA LEU A 23 -5.85 16.51 -1.57
C LEU A 23 -6.71 15.91 -2.69
N GLY A 24 -7.04 16.75 -3.68
CA GLY A 24 -7.81 16.35 -4.84
C GLY A 24 -7.02 15.37 -5.70
N THR A 25 -7.73 14.54 -6.46
CA THR A 25 -7.11 13.59 -7.40
C THR A 25 -6.26 14.33 -8.43
N VAL A 26 -6.72 15.47 -8.94
CA VAL A 26 -5.99 16.32 -9.90
C VAL A 26 -4.61 16.73 -9.38
N PHE A 27 -4.52 17.12 -8.10
CA PHE A 27 -3.24 17.47 -7.48
C PHE A 27 -2.32 16.26 -7.42
N LEU A 28 -2.83 15.10 -6.99
CA LEU A 28 -2.03 13.88 -6.89
C LEU A 28 -1.57 13.36 -8.25
N ASP A 29 -2.40 13.50 -9.28
CA ASP A 29 -2.07 13.14 -10.67
C ASP A 29 -0.96 14.06 -11.20
N THR A 30 -1.10 15.38 -11.02
CA THR A 30 -0.07 16.37 -11.40
C THR A 30 1.26 16.14 -10.66
N LEU A 31 1.19 15.77 -9.39
CA LEU A 31 2.36 15.44 -8.59
C LEU A 31 3.03 14.15 -9.08
N ALA A 32 2.24 13.12 -9.43
CA ALA A 32 2.76 11.87 -10.00
C ALA A 32 3.50 12.13 -11.32
N GLU A 33 2.91 12.89 -12.25
CA GLU A 33 3.56 13.27 -13.52
C GLU A 33 4.86 14.07 -13.29
N SER A 34 4.86 14.96 -12.29
CA SER A 34 6.06 15.72 -11.94
C SER A 34 7.15 14.81 -11.37
N ILE A 35 6.81 13.86 -10.51
CA ILE A 35 7.75 12.87 -9.97
C ILE A 35 8.34 12.00 -11.10
N GLU A 36 7.51 11.51 -12.02
CA GLU A 36 7.98 10.74 -13.18
C GLU A 36 8.98 11.55 -14.01
N ARG A 37 8.65 12.81 -14.32
CA ARG A 37 9.52 13.71 -15.09
C ARG A 37 10.86 13.93 -14.41
N GLU A 38 10.86 14.26 -13.12
CA GLU A 38 12.11 14.52 -12.38
C GLU A 38 13.00 13.27 -12.29
N LEU A 39 12.42 12.09 -12.08
CA LEU A 39 13.16 10.85 -12.04
C LEU A 39 13.71 10.46 -13.43
N ALA A 40 12.94 10.71 -14.49
CA ALA A 40 13.40 10.51 -15.86
C ALA A 40 14.60 11.41 -16.21
N LEU A 41 14.62 12.67 -15.76
CA LEU A 41 15.78 13.57 -15.92
C LEU A 41 17.05 13.03 -15.25
N GLN A 42 16.92 12.20 -14.22
CA GLN A 42 18.02 11.51 -13.54
C GLN A 42 18.37 10.14 -14.16
N GLY A 43 17.76 9.76 -15.29
CA GLY A 43 17.98 8.47 -15.93
C GLY A 43 17.34 7.29 -15.20
N ILE A 44 16.29 7.56 -14.41
CA ILE A 44 15.48 6.55 -13.73
C ILE A 44 14.13 6.51 -14.44
N ASP A 45 13.95 5.48 -15.27
CA ASP A 45 12.67 5.21 -15.93
C ASP A 45 11.70 4.60 -14.92
N VAL A 46 10.65 5.35 -14.59
CA VAL A 46 9.63 4.99 -13.61
C VAL A 46 8.25 5.22 -14.17
N HIS A 47 7.32 4.39 -13.73
CA HIS A 47 5.90 4.62 -13.94
C HIS A 47 5.19 4.73 -12.60
N CYS A 48 4.64 5.90 -12.32
CA CYS A 48 3.74 6.14 -11.22
C CYS A 48 2.38 5.51 -11.55
N GLN A 49 1.93 4.61 -10.68
CA GLN A 49 0.56 4.11 -10.78
C GLN A 49 -0.43 5.16 -10.28
N LYS A 50 -1.71 4.99 -10.67
CA LYS A 50 -2.81 5.86 -10.23
C LYS A 50 -2.77 6.13 -8.72
N PRO A 51 -2.71 7.40 -8.29
CA PRO A 51 -2.77 7.77 -6.88
C PRO A 51 -4.07 7.36 -6.20
N PHE A 52 -4.01 7.10 -4.91
CA PHE A 52 -5.18 6.84 -4.08
C PHE A 52 -4.98 7.37 -2.66
N LEU A 53 -6.09 7.65 -1.98
CA LEU A 53 -6.10 8.11 -0.60
C LEU A 53 -6.12 6.92 0.37
N VAL A 54 -5.19 6.94 1.32
CA VAL A 54 -5.15 6.00 2.46
C VAL A 54 -5.73 6.66 3.70
N GLN A 55 -6.41 5.88 4.55
CA GLN A 55 -6.86 6.34 5.85
C GLN A 55 -5.84 5.92 6.92
N THR A 56 -5.52 6.84 7.80
CA THR A 56 -4.55 6.65 8.88
C THR A 56 -4.99 7.41 10.11
N ASP A 57 -4.57 6.94 11.29
CA ASP A 57 -4.62 7.72 12.51
C ASP A 57 -3.85 9.02 12.33
N LYS A 58 -4.21 10.07 13.09
CA LYS A 58 -3.41 11.30 13.13
C LYS A 58 -2.02 11.01 13.72
N PHE A 59 -0.98 11.52 13.07
CA PHE A 59 0.40 11.46 13.54
C PHE A 59 1.17 12.70 13.06
N HIS A 60 2.31 12.98 13.69
CA HIS A 60 3.20 14.06 13.26
C HIS A 60 4.00 13.58 12.04
N PHE A 61 3.56 14.01 10.85
CA PHE A 61 4.15 13.55 9.58
C PHE A 61 5.63 13.90 9.47
N GLN A 62 6.04 15.08 9.93
CA GLN A 62 7.45 15.51 9.86
C GLN A 62 8.37 14.60 10.66
N GLU A 63 8.07 14.43 11.95
CA GLU A 63 8.82 13.51 12.82
C GLU A 63 8.80 12.08 12.27
N TRP A 64 7.72 11.68 11.60
CA TRP A 64 7.63 10.37 10.96
C TRP A 64 8.59 10.25 9.78
N ALA A 65 8.55 11.20 8.86
CA ALA A 65 9.36 11.17 7.66
C ALA A 65 10.87 11.18 7.96
N GLU A 66 11.29 11.91 9.00
CA GLU A 66 12.68 11.94 9.46
C GLU A 66 13.19 10.54 9.91
N THR A 67 12.30 9.68 10.42
CA THR A 67 12.69 8.31 10.85
C THR A 67 12.80 7.31 9.72
N VAL A 68 12.24 7.62 8.55
CA VAL A 68 12.25 6.68 7.41
C VAL A 68 13.57 6.77 6.64
N GLU A 69 14.49 7.70 6.98
CA GLU A 69 15.82 7.89 6.34
C GLU A 69 15.76 7.92 4.81
N ASN A 70 14.69 8.51 4.26
CA ASN A 70 14.44 8.56 2.82
C ASN A 70 14.13 9.98 2.37
N PHE A 71 14.08 10.16 1.04
CA PHE A 71 13.73 11.43 0.42
C PHE A 71 12.46 12.00 1.04
N THR A 72 12.60 13.20 1.61
CA THR A 72 11.51 13.94 2.21
C THR A 72 11.60 15.40 1.81
N VAL A 73 10.47 15.94 1.35
CA VAL A 73 10.32 17.37 1.03
C VAL A 73 9.21 17.93 1.91
N PHE A 74 9.50 19.05 2.56
CA PHE A 74 8.53 19.83 3.31
C PHE A 74 8.41 21.20 2.67
N GLU A 75 7.18 21.60 2.38
CA GLU A 75 6.87 22.94 1.95
C GLU A 75 5.81 23.51 2.90
N GLN A 76 6.17 24.60 3.58
CA GLN A 76 5.30 25.31 4.50
C GLN A 76 5.11 26.74 3.97
N SER A 77 3.86 27.10 3.69
CA SER A 77 3.40 28.45 3.44
C SER A 77 2.51 28.91 4.60
N GLU A 78 2.17 30.21 4.68
CA GLU A 78 1.34 30.76 5.76
C GLU A 78 -0.03 30.06 5.94
N ARG A 79 -0.50 29.32 4.92
CA ARG A 79 -1.82 28.68 4.91
C ARG A 79 -1.79 27.17 4.64
N GLU A 80 -0.67 26.63 4.18
CA GLU A 80 -0.59 25.23 3.73
C GLU A 80 0.73 24.60 4.12
N GLU A 81 0.65 23.40 4.69
CA GLU A 81 1.80 22.53 4.95
C GLU A 81 1.66 21.29 4.09
N ILE A 82 2.57 21.06 3.15
CA ILE A 82 2.63 19.85 2.35
C ILE A 82 3.93 19.12 2.68
N ALA A 83 3.82 17.83 2.90
CA ALA A 83 4.95 16.97 3.15
C ALA A 83 4.90 15.77 2.20
N LEU A 84 6.03 15.46 1.57
CA LEU A 84 6.18 14.36 0.63
C LEU A 84 7.32 13.48 1.12
N THR A 85 7.09 12.17 1.24
CA THR A 85 8.13 11.20 1.62
C THR A 85 8.06 9.97 0.73
N PHE A 86 9.21 9.53 0.23
CA PHE A 86 9.32 8.23 -0.42
C PHE A 86 9.56 7.13 0.61
N VAL A 87 8.78 6.06 0.52
CA VAL A 87 8.93 4.87 1.36
C VAL A 87 9.21 3.67 0.45
N PRO A 88 10.45 3.17 0.40
CA PRO A 88 10.77 1.99 -0.39
C PRO A 88 10.11 0.75 0.22
N THR A 89 9.68 -0.17 -0.64
CA THR A 89 9.19 -1.49 -0.21
C THR A 89 10.21 -2.57 -0.54
N LYS A 90 10.25 -3.65 0.26
CA LYS A 90 11.10 -4.81 -0.06
C LYS A 90 10.56 -5.55 -1.28
N ASP A 91 9.26 -5.80 -1.26
CA ASP A 91 8.53 -6.45 -2.35
C ASP A 91 8.04 -5.40 -3.36
N ARG A 92 7.88 -5.82 -4.62
CA ARG A 92 7.32 -4.97 -5.66
C ARG A 92 5.90 -4.56 -5.33
N ILE A 93 5.48 -3.43 -5.88
CA ILE A 93 4.09 -3.00 -5.79
C ILE A 93 3.21 -4.09 -6.41
N PRO A 94 2.09 -4.46 -5.76
CA PRO A 94 1.23 -5.49 -6.30
C PRO A 94 0.72 -5.11 -7.69
N ASN A 95 0.97 -5.99 -8.65
CA ASN A 95 0.46 -5.90 -10.01
C ASN A 95 -0.69 -6.88 -10.21
N LEU A 96 -1.60 -6.56 -11.13
CA LEU A 96 -2.75 -7.41 -11.42
C LEU A 96 -2.24 -8.70 -12.06
N ILE A 97 -2.50 -9.83 -11.41
CA ILE A 97 -2.19 -11.16 -11.93
C ILE A 97 -3.51 -11.85 -12.21
N ASP A 98 -3.79 -12.13 -13.48
CA ASP A 98 -5.01 -12.80 -13.87
C ASP A 98 -5.07 -14.24 -13.35
N SER A 99 -6.24 -14.67 -12.88
CA SER A 99 -6.47 -16.07 -12.57
C SER A 99 -6.65 -16.88 -13.85
N ASN A 100 -5.86 -17.94 -14.00
CA ASN A 100 -6.06 -18.92 -15.07
C ASN A 100 -7.38 -19.70 -14.97
N ALA A 101 -8.06 -19.64 -13.81
CA ALA A 101 -9.27 -20.40 -13.54
C ALA A 101 -10.57 -19.61 -13.75
N ASN A 102 -10.53 -18.28 -13.64
CA ASN A 102 -11.70 -17.43 -13.89
C ASN A 102 -11.25 -16.03 -14.36
N PRO A 103 -11.73 -15.54 -15.52
CA PRO A 103 -11.36 -14.24 -16.07
C PRO A 103 -11.79 -13.04 -15.23
N ASP A 104 -12.71 -13.19 -14.27
CA ASP A 104 -13.15 -12.11 -13.37
C ASP A 104 -12.39 -12.10 -12.05
N MET A 105 -11.45 -13.04 -11.86
CA MET A 105 -10.67 -13.19 -10.64
C MET A 105 -9.20 -12.79 -10.86
N ALA A 106 -8.62 -12.16 -9.86
CA ALA A 106 -7.19 -11.88 -9.78
C ALA A 106 -6.53 -12.72 -8.69
N ILE A 107 -5.29 -13.13 -8.91
CA ILE A 107 -4.42 -13.74 -7.91
C ILE A 107 -3.75 -12.63 -7.10
N VAL A 108 -3.77 -12.75 -5.78
CA VAL A 108 -3.05 -11.86 -4.86
C VAL A 108 -2.05 -12.64 -4.04
N GLN A 109 -0.89 -12.03 -3.82
CA GLN A 109 0.17 -12.65 -3.05
C GLN A 109 -0.07 -12.50 -1.56
N ILE A 110 -0.04 -13.62 -0.84
CA ILE A 110 -0.36 -13.69 0.60
C ILE A 110 0.54 -12.83 1.48
N HIS A 111 1.80 -12.59 1.10
CA HIS A 111 2.73 -11.80 1.91
C HIS A 111 2.28 -10.33 2.03
N HIS A 112 1.63 -9.79 1.00
CA HIS A 112 1.07 -8.43 0.97
C HIS A 112 -0.15 -8.24 1.88
N ILE A 113 -0.82 -9.31 2.31
CA ILE A 113 -2.01 -9.20 3.17
C ILE A 113 -1.60 -8.99 4.63
N SER A 114 -2.04 -7.90 5.24
CA SER A 114 -1.79 -7.64 6.67
C SER A 114 -2.69 -8.50 7.55
N THR A 115 -2.16 -8.90 8.72
CA THR A 115 -2.95 -9.56 9.77
C THR A 115 -3.56 -8.56 10.76
N GLU A 116 -3.08 -7.32 10.72
CA GLU A 116 -3.46 -6.27 11.67
C GLU A 116 -4.68 -5.49 11.20
N ASN A 117 -4.94 -5.50 9.89
CA ASN A 117 -5.96 -4.67 9.25
C ASN A 117 -7.08 -5.51 8.65
N PRO A 118 -8.35 -5.08 8.78
CA PRO A 118 -9.45 -5.70 8.05
C PRO A 118 -9.22 -5.61 6.53
N LEU A 119 -9.74 -6.59 5.80
CA LEU A 119 -9.78 -6.54 4.34
C LEU A 119 -10.93 -5.65 3.88
N ASP A 120 -10.67 -4.79 2.90
CA ASP A 120 -11.70 -3.98 2.23
C ASP A 120 -12.26 -4.70 0.99
N PHE A 121 -12.08 -6.01 0.91
CA PHE A 121 -12.48 -6.85 -0.21
C PHE A 121 -12.68 -8.29 0.26
N ASN A 122 -13.42 -9.08 -0.52
CA ASN A 122 -13.56 -10.51 -0.29
C ASN A 122 -12.35 -11.26 -0.84
N SER A 123 -11.88 -12.26 -0.11
CA SER A 123 -10.82 -13.16 -0.58
C SER A 123 -11.30 -14.60 -0.68
N TYR A 124 -10.78 -15.33 -1.66
CA TYR A 124 -11.26 -16.64 -2.05
C TYR A 124 -10.10 -17.63 -2.20
N LEU A 125 -10.34 -18.89 -1.86
CA LEU A 125 -9.45 -19.99 -2.20
C LEU A 125 -10.00 -20.75 -3.41
N HIS A 126 -9.17 -20.94 -4.42
CA HIS A 126 -9.51 -21.75 -5.58
C HIS A 126 -9.16 -23.23 -5.33
N PHE A 127 -10.16 -24.10 -5.41
CA PHE A 127 -9.99 -25.54 -5.29
C PHE A 127 -9.92 -26.20 -6.66
N LYS A 128 -8.69 -26.45 -7.13
CA LYS A 128 -8.41 -27.04 -8.46
C LYS A 128 -9.18 -28.35 -8.74
N LYS A 129 -9.49 -29.14 -7.71
CA LYS A 129 -10.21 -30.43 -7.84
C LYS A 129 -11.63 -30.27 -8.40
N ASN A 130 -12.31 -29.18 -8.07
CA ASN A 130 -13.68 -28.94 -8.53
C ASN A 130 -13.85 -27.60 -9.27
N GLY A 131 -12.77 -26.85 -9.48
CA GLY A 131 -12.77 -25.56 -10.17
C GLY A 131 -13.50 -24.44 -9.43
N LYS A 132 -13.86 -24.63 -8.15
CA LYS A 132 -14.69 -23.67 -7.40
C LYS A 132 -13.83 -22.72 -6.56
N PHE A 133 -14.32 -21.50 -6.44
CA PHE A 133 -13.82 -20.48 -5.53
C PHE A 133 -14.65 -20.49 -4.25
N PHE A 134 -13.99 -20.63 -3.10
CA PHE A 134 -14.64 -20.59 -1.80
C PHE A 134 -14.24 -19.32 -1.08
N LEU A 135 -15.25 -18.56 -0.59
CA LEU A 135 -15.01 -17.41 0.25
C LEU A 135 -14.19 -17.83 1.47
N TYR A 136 -13.03 -17.20 1.63
CA TYR A 136 -12.08 -17.52 2.69
C TYR A 136 -12.12 -16.49 3.81
N ILE A 137 -12.01 -15.21 3.44
CA ILE A 137 -12.17 -14.08 4.36
C ILE A 137 -13.12 -13.09 3.69
N LYS A 138 -14.20 -12.78 4.39
CA LYS A 138 -15.17 -11.76 3.98
C LYS A 138 -14.60 -10.37 4.25
N GLU A 139 -14.94 -9.41 3.40
CA GLU A 139 -14.73 -7.98 3.63
C GLU A 139 -15.14 -7.57 5.06
N GLY A 140 -14.35 -6.69 5.66
CA GLY A 140 -14.47 -6.24 7.05
C GLY A 140 -13.83 -7.16 8.09
N ASN A 141 -13.41 -8.37 7.72
CA ASN A 141 -12.69 -9.27 8.63
C ASN A 141 -11.17 -9.19 8.44
N LYS A 142 -10.43 -9.53 9.49
CA LYS A 142 -8.96 -9.62 9.48
C LYS A 142 -8.51 -11.03 9.10
N MET A 143 -7.37 -11.12 8.43
CA MET A 143 -6.65 -12.39 8.30
C MET A 143 -5.94 -12.71 9.62
N LEU A 144 -6.20 -13.87 10.20
CA LEU A 144 -5.51 -14.29 11.41
C LEU A 144 -4.05 -14.70 11.10
N PRO A 145 -3.08 -14.45 12.00
CA PRO A 145 -1.69 -14.87 11.80
C PRO A 145 -1.54 -16.36 11.48
N ARG A 146 -2.29 -17.23 12.18
CA ARG A 146 -2.30 -18.68 11.91
C ARG A 146 -2.85 -19.05 10.53
N GLN A 147 -3.78 -18.25 9.98
CA GLN A 147 -4.30 -18.45 8.63
C GLN A 147 -3.24 -18.07 7.59
N LYS A 148 -2.60 -16.90 7.75
CA LYS A 148 -1.51 -16.43 6.90
C LYS A 148 -0.37 -17.45 6.85
N GLU A 149 0.08 -17.92 8.01
CA GLU A 149 1.15 -18.92 8.11
C GLU A 149 0.77 -20.24 7.41
N LYS A 150 -0.45 -20.73 7.60
CA LYS A 150 -0.94 -21.95 6.93
C LYS A 150 -0.97 -21.81 5.42
N LEU A 151 -1.36 -20.65 4.90
CA LEU A 151 -1.38 -20.37 3.46
C LEU A 151 0.05 -20.26 2.90
N GLN A 152 0.95 -19.58 3.60
CA GLN A 152 2.36 -19.48 3.20
C GLN A 152 3.06 -20.85 3.15
N LYS A 153 2.76 -21.74 4.10
CA LYS A 153 3.30 -23.11 4.11
C LYS A 153 2.75 -23.99 2.98
N ARG A 154 1.57 -23.69 2.43
CA ARG A 154 0.97 -24.40 1.30
C ARG A 154 1.49 -23.85 -0.03
N SER A 155 2.81 -23.89 -0.21
CA SER A 155 3.59 -23.09 -1.14
C SER A 155 3.52 -23.46 -2.63
N LYS A 156 2.52 -24.20 -3.13
CA LYS A 156 2.49 -24.58 -4.56
C LYS A 156 1.15 -24.52 -5.29
N ASN A 157 0.00 -24.42 -4.59
CA ASN A 157 -1.30 -24.59 -5.25
C ASN A 157 -2.46 -23.78 -4.65
N THR A 158 -2.19 -22.94 -3.64
CA THR A 158 -3.24 -22.20 -2.95
C THR A 158 -3.00 -20.72 -3.15
N ASP A 159 -3.36 -20.25 -4.34
CA ASP A 159 -3.38 -18.83 -4.65
C ASP A 159 -4.62 -18.22 -3.99
N LEU A 160 -4.41 -17.15 -3.22
CA LEU A 160 -5.51 -16.34 -2.72
C LEU A 160 -6.02 -15.51 -3.90
N HIS A 161 -7.33 -15.47 -4.06
CA HIS A 161 -7.96 -14.74 -5.16
C HIS A 161 -8.89 -13.65 -4.64
N ILE A 162 -9.10 -12.64 -5.46
CA ILE A 162 -10.08 -11.56 -5.25
C ILE A 162 -10.83 -11.33 -6.57
N ASN A 163 -11.96 -10.63 -6.54
CA ASN A 163 -12.56 -10.13 -7.78
C ASN A 163 -11.64 -9.08 -8.41
N LYS A 164 -11.51 -9.05 -9.74
CA LYS A 164 -10.65 -8.08 -10.43
C LYS A 164 -11.05 -6.63 -10.15
N GLU A 165 -12.35 -6.36 -10.01
CA GLU A 165 -12.87 -5.04 -9.65
C GLU A 165 -12.39 -4.55 -8.27
N ASP A 166 -12.03 -5.47 -7.36
CA ASP A 166 -11.54 -5.16 -6.02
C ASP A 166 -10.01 -4.95 -5.99
N PHE A 167 -9.31 -5.05 -7.12
CA PHE A 167 -7.85 -4.96 -7.15
C PHE A 167 -7.30 -3.61 -6.65
N GLU A 168 -7.99 -2.51 -6.95
CA GLU A 168 -7.64 -1.19 -6.42
C GLU A 168 -7.77 -1.13 -4.88
N LYS A 169 -8.78 -1.81 -4.31
CA LYS A 169 -8.94 -1.91 -2.86
C LYS A 169 -7.81 -2.73 -2.24
N PHE A 170 -7.36 -3.78 -2.92
CA PHE A 170 -6.19 -4.56 -2.50
C PHE A 170 -4.91 -3.71 -2.47
N LYS A 171 -4.61 -2.95 -3.53
CA LYS A 171 -3.45 -2.03 -3.53
C LYS A 171 -3.51 -1.02 -2.38
N LYS A 172 -4.70 -0.45 -2.14
CA LYS A 172 -4.92 0.48 -1.02
C LYS A 172 -4.70 -0.20 0.33
N HIS A 173 -5.15 -1.44 0.51
CA HIS A 173 -4.92 -2.21 1.74
C HIS A 173 -3.42 -2.40 2.00
N VAL A 174 -2.63 -2.74 0.98
CA VAL A 174 -1.17 -2.92 1.11
C VAL A 174 -0.49 -1.61 1.54
N ALA A 175 -0.78 -0.50 0.87
CA ALA A 175 -0.24 0.81 1.23
C ALA A 175 -0.65 1.24 2.64
N THR A 176 -1.91 0.97 3.03
CA THR A 176 -2.44 1.28 4.36
C THR A 176 -1.73 0.45 5.44
N ALA A 177 -1.45 -0.82 5.16
CA ALA A 177 -0.67 -1.66 6.08
C ALA A 177 0.75 -1.10 6.27
N ILE A 178 1.42 -0.72 5.19
CA ILE A 178 2.78 -0.16 5.25
C ILE A 178 2.82 1.11 6.10
N ILE A 179 1.96 2.09 5.83
CA ILE A 179 1.99 3.35 6.58
C ILE A 179 1.65 3.14 8.06
N GLN A 180 0.70 2.26 8.38
CA GLN A 180 0.32 1.99 9.76
C GLN A 180 1.41 1.25 10.53
N ASP A 181 2.10 0.30 9.90
CA ASP A 181 3.23 -0.40 10.53
C ASP A 181 4.36 0.58 10.84
N LEU A 182 4.64 1.53 9.94
CA LEU A 182 5.61 2.60 10.19
C LEU A 182 5.17 3.53 11.32
N ILE A 183 3.91 3.97 11.35
CA ILE A 183 3.40 4.82 12.44
C ILE A 183 3.49 4.09 13.79
N LYS A 184 3.16 2.80 13.85
CA LYS A 184 3.27 1.98 15.05
C LYS A 184 4.72 1.89 15.53
N ALA A 185 5.67 1.65 14.63
CA ALA A 185 7.09 1.56 14.96
C ALA A 185 7.61 2.83 15.67
N ILE A 186 7.15 4.01 15.25
CA ILE A 186 7.53 5.29 15.87
C ILE A 186 6.90 5.45 17.25
N LYS A 187 5.60 5.18 17.39
CA LYS A 187 4.90 5.27 18.68
C LYS A 187 5.61 4.40 19.73
N SER A 188 5.94 3.16 19.40
CA SER A 188 6.67 2.25 20.28
C SER A 188 8.12 2.71 20.58
N SER A 189 8.76 3.42 19.66
CA SER A 189 10.12 3.95 19.86
C SER A 189 10.15 5.16 20.80
N LYS A 190 9.09 5.99 20.79
CA LYS A 190 8.92 7.10 21.72
C LYS A 190 8.63 6.63 23.15
N GLU A 191 7.76 5.63 23.30
CA GLU A 191 7.45 5.05 24.62
C GLU A 191 8.68 4.47 25.33
N LYS A 192 9.61 3.85 24.57
CA LYS A 192 10.86 3.30 25.12
C LYS A 192 11.91 4.36 25.50
N LYS A 193 11.83 5.58 24.97
CA LYS A 193 12.76 6.68 25.30
C LYS A 193 12.29 7.51 26.50
N SER A 194 11.02 7.39 26.87
CA SER A 194 10.41 8.09 28.01
C SER A 194 10.33 7.23 29.29
N ALA A 195 10.85 6.01 29.24
CA ALA A 195 10.95 5.07 30.36
C ALA A 195 12.42 4.88 30.76
#